data_AF-A0A8J7TKR0-F1
#
_entry.id   AF-A0A8J7TKR0-F1
#
_cell.length_a   1.000
_cell.length_b   1.000
_cell.length_c   1.000
_cell.angle_alpha   90.00
_cell.angle_beta   90.00
_cell.angle_gamma   90.00
#
_symmetry.space_group_name_H-M   'P 1'
#
loop_
_entity.id
_entity.type
_entity.pdbx_description
1 polymer ?
#
loop_
_entity_poly.entity_id
_entity_poly.type
_entity_poly.pdbx_seq_one_letter_code
_entity_poly.pdbx_strand_id
1 'polypeptide(L)'
;MTDEGALQKDWYAVLEASPSDSLQELKQKYQKLALLYHPDKQSPDVPPGEVEQCVQRFIEVDQAWKILGNEETKKNYDLQRHAAELKQGWPIDAHVRLEDMTWQDGKYNITYEQAYLYGCRCGGEYMMSKEEAEEKVSVICCDTCSLSIEVKEF
;
A
#
# COMPACT_ATOMS: atom_id res chain seq x y z
N MET A 1 -1.95 20.31 -2.94
CA MET A 1 -3.05 19.41 -3.35
C MET A 1 -2.39 18.18 -3.94
N THR A 2 -2.00 17.22 -3.09
CA THR A 2 -1.37 15.97 -3.52
C THR A 2 -2.48 14.99 -3.89
N ASP A 3 -2.50 14.60 -5.15
CA ASP A 3 -3.44 13.65 -5.74
C ASP A 3 -3.13 12.23 -5.19
N GLU A 4 -3.68 11.89 -4.02
CA GLU A 4 -3.54 10.55 -3.41
C GLU A 4 -4.24 9.45 -4.22
N GLY A 5 -5.06 9.82 -5.21
CA GLY A 5 -5.73 8.88 -6.11
C GLY A 5 -4.78 8.19 -7.10
N ALA A 6 -3.68 8.85 -7.48
CA ALA A 6 -2.73 8.30 -8.45
C ALA A 6 -1.98 7.05 -7.97
N LEU A 7 -1.84 6.84 -6.66
CA LEU A 7 -1.13 5.67 -6.10
C LEU A 7 -2.01 4.43 -5.95
N GLN A 8 -3.33 4.59 -5.92
CA GLN A 8 -4.25 3.50 -5.64
C GLN A 8 -4.61 2.68 -6.89
N LYS A 9 -4.31 3.21 -8.09
CA LYS A 9 -4.55 2.56 -9.38
C LYS A 9 -3.23 2.23 -10.08
N ASP A 10 -3.11 1.00 -10.57
CA ASP A 10 -2.01 0.55 -11.43
C ASP A 10 -2.16 1.12 -12.85
N TRP A 11 -1.60 2.31 -13.11
CA TRP A 11 -1.65 2.95 -14.43
C TRP A 11 -0.97 2.12 -15.52
N TYR A 12 0.02 1.32 -15.15
CA TYR A 12 0.64 0.34 -16.05
C TYR A 12 -0.38 -0.71 -16.51
N ALA A 13 -1.22 -1.22 -15.61
CA ALA A 13 -2.26 -2.17 -15.96
C ALA A 13 -3.33 -1.54 -16.88
N VAL A 14 -3.67 -0.26 -16.65
CA VAL A 14 -4.62 0.50 -17.50
C VAL A 14 -4.12 0.64 -18.94
N LEU A 15 -2.81 0.86 -19.14
CA LEU A 15 -2.19 0.91 -20.48
C LEU A 15 -1.82 -0.48 -21.03
N GLU A 16 -2.18 -1.56 -20.34
CA GLU A 16 -1.74 -2.93 -20.65
C GLU A 16 -0.20 -3.01 -20.83
N ALA A 17 0.51 -2.28 -19.97
CA ALA A 17 1.94 -2.07 -20.01
C ALA A 17 2.66 -2.66 -18.80
N SER A 18 3.95 -2.93 -18.98
CA SER A 18 4.85 -3.32 -17.89
C SER A 18 5.62 -2.09 -17.41
N PRO A 19 6.00 -2.03 -16.11
CA PRO A 19 6.88 -0.96 -15.61
C PRO A 19 8.23 -0.91 -16.34
N SER A 20 8.67 -2.04 -16.87
CA SER A 20 9.87 -2.19 -17.69
C SER A 20 9.73 -1.68 -19.13
N ASP A 21 8.52 -1.36 -19.59
CA ASP A 21 8.29 -0.88 -20.96
C ASP A 21 8.89 0.54 -21.13
N SER A 22 9.46 0.77 -22.31
CA SER A 22 10.01 2.07 -22.70
C SER A 22 8.91 3.08 -23.01
N LEU A 23 9.20 4.38 -22.92
CA LEU A 23 8.24 5.44 -23.27
C LEU A 23 7.65 5.30 -24.68
N GLN A 24 8.44 4.80 -25.63
CA GLN A 24 7.97 4.55 -26.99
C GLN A 24 6.92 3.43 -27.04
N GLU A 25 7.10 2.37 -26.26
CA GLU A 25 6.14 1.25 -26.16
C GLU A 25 4.86 1.70 -25.45
N LEU A 26 5.00 2.46 -24.36
CA LEU A 26 3.87 3.09 -23.66
C LEU A 26 3.06 3.98 -24.61
N LYS A 27 3.74 4.77 -25.44
CA LYS A 27 3.09 5.63 -26.45
C LYS A 27 2.32 4.83 -27.49
N GLN A 28 2.90 3.73 -27.97
CA GLN A 28 2.23 2.86 -28.94
C GLN A 28 0.99 2.19 -28.33
N LYS A 29 1.08 1.70 -27.09
CA LYS A 29 -0.05 1.12 -26.36
C LYS A 29 -1.15 2.14 -26.12
N TYR A 30 -0.79 3.34 -25.66
CA TYR A 30 -1.72 4.46 -25.51
C TYR A 30 -2.45 4.77 -26.83
N GLN A 31 -1.73 4.92 -27.94
CA GLN A 31 -2.34 5.20 -29.25
C GLN A 31 -3.32 4.10 -29.67
N LYS A 32 -2.96 2.83 -29.46
CA LYS A 32 -3.82 1.69 -29.76
C LYS A 32 -5.11 1.71 -28.94
N LEU A 33 -5.01 1.97 -27.63
CA LEU A 33 -6.15 2.02 -26.71
C LEU A 33 -7.04 3.24 -26.95
N ALA A 34 -6.44 4.41 -27.15
CA ALA A 34 -7.16 5.64 -27.48
C ALA A 34 -7.98 5.47 -28.76
N LEU A 35 -7.42 4.81 -29.78
CA LEU A 35 -8.15 4.48 -31.02
C LEU A 35 -9.20 3.38 -30.84
N LEU A 36 -9.07 2.51 -29.85
CA LEU A 36 -10.06 1.46 -29.55
C LEU A 36 -11.29 2.04 -28.85
N TYR A 37 -11.05 2.94 -27.88
CA TYR A 37 -12.09 3.52 -27.01
C TYR A 37 -12.59 4.89 -27.48
N HIS A 38 -12.16 5.37 -28.65
CA HIS A 38 -12.58 6.67 -29.16
C HIS A 38 -14.10 6.70 -29.42
N PRO A 39 -14.84 7.73 -28.97
CA PRO A 39 -16.29 7.80 -29.13
C PRO A 39 -16.74 7.82 -30.61
N ASP A 40 -15.90 8.34 -31.51
CA ASP A 40 -16.18 8.38 -32.96
C ASP A 40 -16.22 6.98 -33.63
N LYS A 41 -15.60 5.97 -33.01
CA LYS A 41 -15.67 4.57 -33.48
C LYS A 41 -16.85 3.80 -32.92
N GLN A 42 -17.59 4.38 -31.99
CA GLN A 42 -18.79 3.77 -31.43
C GLN A 42 -19.91 3.90 -32.45
N SER A 43 -20.43 2.77 -32.92
CA SER A 43 -21.55 2.76 -33.85
C SER A 43 -22.84 3.15 -33.11
N PRO A 44 -23.82 3.78 -33.77
CA PRO A 44 -25.09 4.17 -33.14
C PRO A 44 -25.94 2.98 -32.65
N ASP A 45 -25.58 1.74 -33.03
CA ASP A 45 -26.22 0.49 -32.61
C ASP A 45 -25.69 -0.04 -31.27
N VAL A 46 -24.65 0.59 -30.70
CA VAL A 46 -24.02 0.15 -29.44
C VAL A 46 -24.92 0.51 -28.25
N PRO A 47 -25.17 -0.41 -27.30
CA PRO A 47 -25.94 -0.13 -26.10
C PRO A 47 -25.37 1.07 -25.32
N PRO A 48 -26.21 1.93 -24.71
CA PRO A 48 -25.76 3.10 -23.95
C PRO A 48 -24.70 2.77 -22.89
N GLY A 49 -24.85 1.64 -22.20
CA GLY A 49 -23.91 1.20 -21.17
C GLY A 49 -22.53 0.76 -21.69
N GLU A 50 -22.41 0.39 -22.98
CA GLU A 50 -21.10 0.13 -23.59
C GLU A 50 -20.41 1.46 -24.00
N VAL A 51 -21.19 2.45 -24.43
CA VAL A 51 -20.69 3.80 -24.71
C VAL A 51 -20.12 4.45 -23.45
N GLU A 52 -20.84 4.36 -22.33
CA GLU A 52 -20.36 4.85 -21.03
C GLU A 52 -19.06 4.15 -20.60
N GLN A 53 -18.97 2.82 -20.76
CA GLN A 53 -17.74 2.07 -20.46
C GLN A 53 -16.57 2.46 -21.36
N CYS A 54 -16.81 2.69 -22.66
CA CYS A 54 -15.77 3.15 -23.58
C CYS A 54 -15.25 4.54 -23.18
N VAL A 55 -16.14 5.47 -22.85
CA VAL A 55 -15.75 6.81 -22.37
C VAL A 55 -14.96 6.71 -21.06
N GLN A 56 -15.42 5.89 -20.11
CA GLN A 56 -14.72 5.68 -18.84
C GLN A 56 -13.31 5.13 -19.07
N ARG A 57 -13.17 4.08 -19.89
CA ARG A 57 -11.85 3.51 -20.22
C ARG A 57 -10.95 4.50 -20.95
N PHE A 58 -11.51 5.32 -21.84
CA PHE A 58 -10.75 6.38 -22.51
C PHE A 58 -10.19 7.39 -21.50
N ILE A 59 -11.00 7.82 -20.53
CA ILE A 59 -10.58 8.73 -19.45
C ILE A 59 -9.45 8.09 -18.63
N GLU A 60 -9.58 6.81 -18.26
CA GLU A 60 -8.55 6.09 -17.50
C GLU A 60 -7.24 5.97 -18.28
N VAL A 61 -7.32 5.65 -19.58
CA VAL A 61 -6.16 5.55 -20.48
C VAL A 61 -5.47 6.92 -20.65
N ASP A 62 -6.22 8.01 -20.77
CA ASP A 62 -5.68 9.37 -20.85
C ASP A 62 -5.02 9.79 -19.53
N GLN A 63 -5.62 9.46 -18.39
CA GLN A 63 -5.01 9.68 -17.06
C GLN A 63 -3.71 8.89 -16.90
N ALA A 64 -3.70 7.62 -17.30
CA ALA A 64 -2.51 6.78 -17.27
C ALA A 64 -1.39 7.39 -18.13
N TRP A 65 -1.72 7.88 -19.32
CA TRP A 65 -0.77 8.54 -20.22
C TRP A 65 -0.24 9.86 -19.67
N LYS A 66 -1.06 10.66 -18.97
CA LYS A 66 -0.59 11.89 -18.29
C LYS A 66 0.46 11.60 -17.22
N ILE A 67 0.39 10.45 -16.58
CA ILE A 67 1.34 10.03 -15.52
C ILE A 67 2.55 9.33 -16.14
N LEU A 68 2.34 8.40 -17.07
CA LEU A 68 3.40 7.54 -17.62
C LEU A 68 4.06 8.09 -18.89
N GLY A 69 3.48 9.10 -19.54
CA GLY A 69 3.91 9.62 -20.84
C GLY A 69 5.04 10.64 -20.79
N ASN A 70 5.43 11.12 -19.61
CA ASN A 70 6.60 11.98 -19.42
C ASN A 70 7.59 11.28 -18.46
N GLU A 71 8.89 11.36 -18.76
CA GLU A 71 9.95 10.76 -17.94
C GLU A 71 9.91 11.24 -16.49
N GLU A 72 9.65 12.52 -16.26
CA GLU A 72 9.61 13.11 -14.91
C GLU A 72 8.42 12.56 -14.10
N THR A 73 7.23 12.55 -14.71
CA THR A 73 6.01 12.09 -14.04
C THR A 73 6.02 10.58 -13.85
N LYS A 74 6.55 9.81 -14.82
CA LYS A 74 6.76 8.36 -14.71
C LYS A 74 7.72 8.07 -13.57
N LYS A 75 8.86 8.77 -13.50
CA LYS A 75 9.84 8.58 -12.42
C LYS A 75 9.23 8.90 -11.06
N ASN A 76 8.46 9.99 -10.95
CA ASN A 76 7.79 10.34 -9.70
C ASN A 76 6.76 9.27 -9.30
N TYR A 77 5.99 8.76 -10.25
CA TYR A 77 5.05 7.66 -10.01
C TYR A 77 5.76 6.38 -9.55
N ASP A 78 6.83 5.98 -10.23
CA ASP A 78 7.62 4.80 -9.87
C ASP A 78 8.24 4.94 -8.47
N LEU A 79 8.74 6.14 -8.11
CA LEU A 79 9.25 6.43 -6.77
C LEU A 79 8.16 6.34 -5.70
N GLN A 80 6.99 6.91 -5.97
CA GLN A 80 5.86 6.86 -5.05
C GLN A 80 5.36 5.42 -4.86
N ARG A 81 5.26 4.64 -5.93
CA ARG A 81 4.89 3.23 -5.90
C ARG A 81 5.90 2.42 -5.09
N HIS A 82 7.18 2.58 -5.36
CA HIS A 82 8.23 1.90 -4.60
C HIS A 82 8.22 2.31 -3.12
N ALA A 83 7.98 3.58 -2.82
CA ALA A 83 7.83 4.05 -1.44
C ALA A 83 6.58 3.45 -0.77
N ALA A 84 5.47 3.27 -1.49
CA ALA A 84 4.28 2.60 -0.98
C ALA A 84 4.52 1.11 -0.72
N GLU A 85 5.24 0.42 -1.62
CA GLU A 85 5.69 -0.97 -1.43
C GLU A 85 6.59 -1.10 -0.19
N LEU A 86 7.55 -0.18 0.01
CA LEU A 86 8.40 -0.17 1.21
C LEU A 86 7.65 0.14 2.51
N LYS A 87 6.53 0.87 2.43
CA LYS A 87 5.63 1.10 3.58
C LYS A 87 4.78 -0.14 3.90
N GLN A 88 4.74 -1.15 3.04
CA GLN A 88 3.97 -2.37 3.29
C GLN A 88 4.72 -3.31 4.23
N GLY A 89 4.61 -2.99 5.52
CA GLY A 89 4.89 -3.91 6.63
C GLY A 89 6.07 -3.50 7.50
N TRP A 90 5.82 -3.41 8.80
CA TRP A 90 6.91 -3.54 9.77
C TRP A 90 7.51 -4.95 9.63
N PRO A 91 8.84 -5.12 9.67
CA PRO A 91 9.46 -6.44 9.60
C PRO A 91 9.14 -7.25 10.87
N ILE A 92 8.08 -8.06 10.81
CA ILE A 92 7.63 -8.88 11.93
C ILE A 92 8.50 -10.15 12.05
N ASP A 93 9.20 -10.29 13.16
CA ASP A 93 10.03 -11.46 13.51
C ASP A 93 9.18 -12.65 13.98
N ALA A 94 8.09 -12.36 14.71
CA ALA A 94 7.18 -13.38 15.22
C ALA A 94 5.76 -12.82 15.42
N HIS A 95 4.78 -13.72 15.35
CA HIS A 95 3.42 -13.44 15.79
C HIS A 95 3.22 -14.06 17.17
N VAL A 96 2.84 -13.24 18.14
CA VAL A 96 2.63 -13.63 19.54
C VAL A 96 1.17 -13.34 19.89
N ARG A 97 0.52 -14.20 20.67
CA ARG A 97 -0.83 -13.90 21.13
C ARG A 97 -0.77 -13.12 22.43
N LEU A 98 -1.73 -12.24 22.65
CA LEU A 98 -1.81 -11.48 23.89
C LEU A 98 -1.90 -12.41 25.12
N GLU A 99 -2.59 -13.55 24.98
CA GLU A 99 -2.69 -14.60 26.02
C GLU A 99 -1.36 -15.26 26.38
N ASP A 100 -0.40 -15.31 25.45
CA ASP A 100 0.93 -15.90 25.66
C ASP A 100 1.89 -14.91 26.36
N MET A 101 1.49 -13.65 26.50
CA MET A 101 2.29 -12.63 27.16
C MET A 101 2.11 -12.67 28.68
N THR A 102 3.19 -12.35 29.40
CA THR A 102 3.15 -12.26 30.85
C THR A 102 2.56 -10.92 31.26
N TRP A 103 1.35 -10.94 31.83
CA TRP A 103 0.73 -9.75 32.41
C TRP A 103 1.42 -9.34 33.72
N GLN A 104 1.82 -8.07 33.83
CA GLN A 104 2.27 -7.47 35.07
C GLN A 104 1.36 -6.31 35.49
N ASP A 105 0.72 -6.48 36.65
CA ASP A 105 -0.24 -5.53 37.22
C ASP A 105 0.41 -4.41 38.07
N GLY A 106 1.74 -4.21 37.98
CA GLY A 106 2.36 -2.96 38.44
C GLY A 106 3.70 -3.06 39.21
N LYS A 107 4.46 -1.96 39.04
CA LYS A 107 5.82 -1.60 39.53
C LYS A 107 7.02 -2.11 38.72
N TYR A 108 7.21 -1.53 37.54
CA TYR A 108 8.54 -1.37 36.94
C TYR A 108 9.00 0.08 37.14
N ASN A 109 10.12 0.30 37.84
CA ASN A 109 10.83 1.59 37.87
C ASN A 109 10.00 2.87 38.20
N ILE A 110 9.23 2.86 39.29
CA ILE A 110 8.64 4.07 39.95
C ILE A 110 7.34 4.63 39.31
N THR A 111 6.84 4.09 38.19
CA THR A 111 5.51 4.42 37.63
C THR A 111 4.50 3.26 37.75
N TYR A 112 3.21 3.61 37.90
CA TYR A 112 2.09 2.65 37.94
C TYR A 112 1.62 2.37 36.52
N GLU A 113 2.35 1.53 35.79
CA GLU A 113 2.00 1.14 34.43
C GLU A 113 1.72 -0.36 34.39
N GLN A 114 0.55 -0.73 33.87
CA GLN A 114 0.14 -2.11 33.64
C GLN A 114 0.56 -2.52 32.23
N ALA A 115 1.28 -3.63 32.09
CA ALA A 115 1.87 -4.02 30.82
C ALA A 115 1.91 -5.55 30.61
N TYR A 116 1.82 -5.94 29.34
CA TYR A 116 2.10 -7.27 28.83
C TYR A 116 3.57 -7.34 28.43
N LEU A 117 4.28 -8.37 28.91
CA LEU A 117 5.69 -8.60 28.65
C LEU A 117 5.89 -9.90 27.88
N TYR A 118 6.80 -9.89 26.90
CA TYR A 118 7.21 -11.08 26.19
C TYR A 118 8.72 -11.09 25.97
N GLY A 119 9.37 -12.23 26.20
CA GLY A 119 10.82 -12.34 26.12
C GLY A 119 11.32 -12.36 24.67
N CYS A 120 12.35 -11.56 24.38
CA CYS A 120 13.04 -11.60 23.10
C CYS A 120 14.22 -12.59 23.12
N ARG A 121 14.54 -13.18 21.96
CA ARG A 121 15.69 -14.10 21.80
C ARG A 121 17.05 -13.44 22.07
N CYS A 122 17.13 -12.11 21.99
CA CYS A 122 18.34 -11.36 22.33
C CYS A 122 18.55 -11.20 23.84
N GLY A 123 17.57 -11.58 24.68
CA GLY A 123 17.58 -11.36 26.12
C GLY A 123 16.89 -10.07 26.58
N GLY A 124 16.44 -9.22 25.65
CA GLY A 124 15.56 -8.09 25.93
C GLY A 124 14.09 -8.48 26.05
N GLU A 125 13.23 -7.49 26.20
CA GLU A 125 11.79 -7.68 26.39
C GLU A 125 10.98 -6.86 25.37
N TYR A 126 9.84 -7.42 24.98
CA TYR A 126 8.78 -6.71 24.30
C TYR A 126 7.76 -6.29 25.34
N MET A 127 7.44 -5.00 25.38
CA MET A 127 6.50 -4.43 26.34
C MET A 127 5.34 -3.80 25.58
N MET A 128 4.12 -4.12 26.00
CA MET A 128 2.89 -3.51 25.51
C MET A 128 2.09 -3.03 26.71
N SER A 129 1.81 -1.74 26.80
CA SER A 129 0.94 -1.20 27.84
C SER A 129 -0.49 -1.70 27.64
N LYS A 130 -1.27 -1.68 28.72
CA LYS A 130 -2.70 -1.99 28.62
C LYS A 130 -3.42 -1.06 27.64
N GLU A 131 -3.07 0.22 27.64
CA GLU A 131 -3.68 1.19 26.72
C GLU A 131 -3.34 0.88 25.26
N GLU A 132 -2.09 0.47 24.97
CA GLU A 132 -1.67 0.08 23.62
C GLU A 132 -2.42 -1.15 23.11
N ALA A 133 -2.67 -2.13 23.99
CA ALA A 133 -3.52 -3.28 23.67
C ALA A 133 -4.96 -2.85 23.35
N GLU A 134 -5.54 -1.94 24.14
CA GLU A 134 -6.89 -1.40 23.93
C GLU A 134 -6.99 -0.54 22.64
N GLU A 135 -5.93 0.18 22.28
CA GLU A 135 -5.81 0.95 21.04
C GLU A 135 -5.52 0.08 19.80
N LYS A 136 -5.46 -1.25 19.97
CA LYS A 136 -5.15 -2.23 18.91
C LYS A 136 -3.80 -1.99 18.25
N VAL A 137 -2.82 -1.52 19.03
CA VAL A 137 -1.42 -1.52 18.60
C VAL A 137 -1.01 -2.97 18.44
N SER A 138 -0.82 -3.40 17.20
CA SER A 138 -0.52 -4.79 16.88
C SER A 138 0.97 -5.05 16.78
N VAL A 139 1.83 -4.03 16.70
CA VAL A 139 3.27 -4.23 16.49
C VAL A 139 4.05 -3.55 17.60
N ILE A 140 4.89 -4.33 18.29
CA ILE A 140 5.77 -3.84 19.36
C ILE A 140 7.23 -4.22 19.09
N CYS A 141 8.14 -3.33 19.46
CA CYS A 141 9.58 -3.48 19.26
C CYS A 141 10.25 -4.00 20.54
N CYS A 142 11.34 -4.74 20.38
CA CYS A 142 12.19 -5.12 21.51
C CYS A 142 12.92 -3.88 22.04
N ASP A 143 13.06 -3.77 23.36
CA ASP A 143 13.81 -2.70 24.02
C ASP A 143 15.33 -2.71 23.72
N THR A 144 15.86 -3.88 23.39
CA THR A 144 17.32 -4.13 23.29
C THR A 144 17.79 -4.37 21.85
N CYS A 145 16.90 -4.66 20.90
CA CYS A 145 17.27 -4.94 19.51
C CYS A 145 16.27 -4.39 18.50
N SER A 146 16.56 -4.53 17.20
CA SER A 146 15.70 -4.06 16.11
C SER A 146 14.59 -5.05 15.71
N LEU A 147 14.33 -6.09 16.50
CA LEU A 147 13.26 -7.03 16.24
C LEU A 147 11.92 -6.44 16.64
N SER A 148 10.89 -6.75 15.86
CA SER A 148 9.51 -6.39 16.14
C SER A 148 8.62 -7.62 16.04
N ILE A 149 7.61 -7.71 16.91
CA ILE A 149 6.64 -8.80 16.90
C ILE A 149 5.24 -8.24 16.68
N GLU A 150 4.37 -9.06 16.10
CA GLU A 150 2.96 -8.74 15.95
C GLU A 150 2.16 -9.46 17.04
N VAL A 151 1.47 -8.69 17.90
CA VAL A 151 0.58 -9.18 18.93
C VAL A 151 -0.84 -9.34 18.36
N LYS A 152 -1.41 -10.53 18.50
CA LYS A 152 -2.77 -10.85 18.05
C LYS A 152 -3.70 -11.09 19.24
N GLU A 153 -4.89 -10.47 19.19
CA GLU A 153 -6.03 -10.81 20.03
C GLU A 153 -6.86 -11.88 19.27
N PHE A 154 -7.01 -13.09 19.82
CA PHE A 154 -7.89 -14.14 19.28
C PHE A 154 -8.93 -14.55 20.31
#